data_AF-A0AAI9N411-F1
#
_entry.id   AF-A0AAI9N411-F1
#
_cell.length_a   1.000
_cell.length_b   1.000
_cell.length_c   1.000
_cell.angle_alpha   90.00
_cell.angle_beta   90.00
_cell.angle_gamma   90.00
#
_symmetry.space_group_name_H-M   'P 1'
#
loop_
_entity.id
_entity.type
_entity.pdbx_description
1 polymer ?
#
loop_
_entity_poly.entity_id
_entity_poly.type
_entity_poly.pdbx_seq_one_letter_code
_entity_poly.pdbx_strand_id
1 'polypeptide(L)'
;MTYLTIKWVHIISATFMFGTGFGTAFYMFFVNRSHNVQAIAVVTRWVARADWWFTTPSVIVQPLSGFWMIHLAGYPLHSPWIIWSLALYALAGACWLPVVWLQLRMRDMAQIAARQGTELPARFWRLEKIWTVLGFPAFGGLLVVYWLMVNKPM
;
A
#
# COMPACT_ATOMS: atom_id res chain seq x y z
N MET A 1 -10.56 -28.10 -6.13
CA MET A 1 -10.74 -26.90 -6.98
C MET A 1 -10.83 -25.62 -6.16
N THR A 2 -11.62 -25.58 -5.08
CA THR A 2 -11.80 -24.40 -4.21
C THR A 2 -10.49 -23.76 -3.72
N TYR A 3 -9.53 -24.55 -3.20
CA TYR A 3 -8.25 -24.01 -2.72
C TYR A 3 -7.47 -23.27 -3.83
N LEU A 4 -7.39 -23.83 -5.04
CA LEU A 4 -6.68 -23.21 -6.15
C LEU A 4 -7.35 -21.92 -6.61
N THR A 5 -8.68 -21.87 -6.62
CA THR A 5 -9.44 -20.66 -6.93
C THR A 5 -9.19 -19.55 -5.90
N ILE A 6 -9.22 -19.88 -4.61
CA ILE A 6 -8.92 -18.89 -3.55
C ILE A 6 -7.47 -18.43 -3.64
N LYS A 7 -6.53 -19.35 -3.88
CA LYS A 7 -5.12 -19.01 -4.09
C LYS A 7 -4.92 -18.07 -5.28
N TRP A 8 -5.65 -18.30 -6.37
CA TRP A 8 -5.63 -17.42 -7.54
C TRP A 8 -6.14 -16.02 -7.21
N VAL A 9 -7.27 -15.90 -6.51
CA VAL A 9 -7.80 -14.61 -6.03
C VAL A 9 -6.81 -13.92 -5.10
N HIS A 10 -6.20 -14.66 -4.17
CA HIS A 10 -5.22 -14.14 -3.24
C HIS A 10 -3.99 -13.57 -3.95
N ILE A 11 -3.45 -14.27 -4.95
CA ILE A 11 -2.29 -13.82 -5.75
C ILE A 11 -2.64 -12.57 -6.56
N ILE A 12 -3.82 -12.51 -7.18
CA ILE A 12 -4.26 -11.32 -7.93
C ILE A 12 -4.39 -10.12 -6.99
N SER A 13 -5.05 -10.31 -5.84
CA SER A 13 -5.18 -9.26 -4.84
C SER A 13 -3.81 -8.79 -4.33
N ALA A 14 -2.87 -9.70 -4.12
CA ALA A 14 -1.53 -9.35 -3.67
C ALA A 14 -0.81 -8.52 -4.76
N THR A 15 -0.92 -8.95 -6.01
CA THR A 15 -0.36 -8.24 -7.18
C THR A 15 -0.92 -6.82 -7.29
N PHE A 16 -2.22 -6.60 -7.10
CA PHE A 16 -2.79 -5.27 -7.06
C PHE A 16 -2.27 -4.45 -5.87
N MET A 17 -2.29 -5.02 -4.67
CA MET A 17 -1.81 -4.34 -3.46
C MET A 17 -0.35 -3.88 -3.60
N PHE A 18 0.54 -4.79 -3.97
CA PHE A 18 1.96 -4.51 -4.05
C PHE A 18 2.32 -3.72 -5.31
N GLY A 19 1.81 -4.12 -6.48
CA GLY A 19 2.11 -3.50 -7.76
C GLY A 19 1.57 -2.07 -7.87
N THR A 20 0.29 -1.86 -7.54
CA THR A 20 -0.31 -0.52 -7.55
C THR A 20 0.25 0.33 -6.43
N GLY A 21 0.45 -0.23 -5.23
CA GLY A 21 1.09 0.47 -4.12
C GLY A 21 2.49 0.98 -4.50
N PHE A 22 3.35 0.11 -5.04
CA PHE A 22 4.69 0.49 -5.45
C PHE A 22 4.67 1.50 -6.61
N GLY A 23 3.86 1.27 -7.63
CA GLY A 23 3.76 2.17 -8.78
C GLY A 23 3.29 3.57 -8.40
N THR A 24 2.27 3.68 -7.55
CA THR A 24 1.79 4.98 -7.07
C THR A 24 2.83 5.70 -6.21
N ALA A 25 3.54 4.98 -5.35
CA ALA A 25 4.65 5.53 -4.58
C ALA A 25 5.80 6.02 -5.47
N PHE A 26 6.18 5.23 -6.48
CA PHE A 26 7.20 5.60 -7.46
C PHE A 26 6.85 6.93 -8.14
N TYR A 27 5.67 7.02 -8.77
CA TYR A 27 5.29 8.25 -9.49
C TYR A 27 5.18 9.45 -8.56
N MET A 28 4.58 9.29 -7.37
CA MET A 28 4.45 10.37 -6.41
C MET A 28 5.81 10.91 -5.96
N PHE A 29 6.75 10.02 -5.66
CA PHE A 29 8.10 10.37 -5.22
C PHE A 29 8.87 11.17 -6.29
N PHE A 30 8.86 10.72 -7.54
CA PHE A 30 9.59 11.39 -8.62
C PHE A 30 8.91 12.69 -9.06
N VAL A 31 7.58 12.71 -9.13
CA VAL A 31 6.85 13.93 -9.52
C VAL A 31 7.00 15.03 -8.48
N ASN A 32 7.02 14.70 -7.18
CA ASN A 32 7.28 15.70 -6.13
C ASN A 32 8.65 16.38 -6.29
N ARG A 33 9.67 15.67 -6.79
CA ARG A 33 11.02 16.22 -7.05
C ARG A 33 11.10 17.08 -8.31
N SER A 34 10.11 17.00 -9.19
CA SER A 34 10.04 17.89 -10.36
C SER A 34 9.67 19.34 -10.00
N HIS A 35 9.12 19.55 -8.80
CA HIS A 35 8.53 20.83 -8.36
C HIS A 35 7.42 21.39 -9.29
N ASN A 36 6.97 20.62 -10.28
CA ASN A 36 5.89 21.02 -11.17
C ASN A 36 4.53 20.81 -10.48
N VAL A 37 3.95 21.91 -9.99
CA VAL A 37 2.69 21.91 -9.24
C VAL A 37 1.55 21.26 -10.03
N GLN A 38 1.47 21.48 -11.35
CA GLN A 38 0.43 20.91 -12.19
C GLN A 38 0.56 19.38 -12.28
N ALA A 39 1.78 18.88 -12.48
CA ALA A 39 2.06 17.45 -12.51
C ALA A 39 1.77 16.80 -11.14
N ILE A 40 2.22 17.43 -10.05
CA ILE A 40 1.98 16.98 -8.67
C ILE A 40 0.48 16.88 -8.39
N ALA A 41 -0.31 17.89 -8.78
CA ALA A 41 -1.75 17.88 -8.59
C ALA A 41 -2.42 16.70 -9.32
N VAL A 42 -2.05 16.44 -10.58
CA VAL A 42 -2.60 15.33 -11.36
C VAL A 42 -2.22 13.99 -10.75
N VAL A 43 -0.95 13.79 -10.41
CA VAL A 43 -0.45 12.51 -9.88
C VAL A 43 -1.02 12.21 -8.51
N THR A 44 -0.99 13.17 -7.57
CA THR A 44 -1.55 12.96 -6.22
C THR A 44 -3.04 12.61 -6.24
N ARG A 45 -3.80 13.13 -7.21
CA ARG A 45 -5.20 12.76 -7.42
C ARG A 45 -5.36 11.30 -7.85
N TRP A 46 -4.52 10.84 -8.78
CA TRP A 46 -4.57 9.44 -9.25
C TRP A 46 -4.06 8.47 -8.20
N VAL A 47 -3.03 8.84 -7.44
CA VAL A 47 -2.52 8.05 -6.31
C VAL A 47 -3.63 7.81 -5.29
N ALA A 48 -4.35 8.84 -4.86
CA ALA A 48 -5.47 8.69 -3.93
C ALA A 48 -6.59 7.78 -4.47
N ARG A 49 -6.89 7.86 -5.77
CA ARG A 49 -7.89 6.99 -6.42
C ARG A 49 -7.41 5.54 -6.48
N ALA A 50 -6.15 5.33 -6.84
CA ALA A 50 -5.55 4.01 -6.93
C ALA A 50 -5.56 3.31 -5.56
N ASP A 51 -5.28 4.03 -4.47
CA ASP A 51 -5.37 3.48 -3.11
C ASP A 51 -6.80 3.12 -2.71
N TRP A 52 -7.79 3.90 -3.12
CA TRP A 52 -9.20 3.56 -2.89
C TRP A 52 -9.70 2.40 -3.74
N TRP A 53 -9.29 2.31 -5.01
CA TRP A 53 -9.81 1.32 -5.96
C TRP A 53 -9.07 -0.02 -5.91
N PHE A 54 -7.79 -0.04 -5.55
CA PHE A 54 -6.96 -1.25 -5.60
C PHE A 54 -6.38 -1.63 -4.24
N THR A 55 -5.75 -0.69 -3.53
CA THR A 55 -5.07 -1.00 -2.26
C THR A 55 -6.07 -1.34 -1.17
N THR A 56 -7.10 -0.53 -0.96
CA THR A 56 -8.10 -0.71 0.11
C THR A 56 -8.87 -2.05 -0.03
N PRO A 57 -9.40 -2.42 -1.22
CA PRO A 57 -10.05 -3.72 -1.37
C PRO A 57 -9.08 -4.87 -1.17
N SER A 58 -7.83 -4.74 -1.66
CA SER A 58 -6.82 -5.78 -1.48
C SER A 58 -6.44 -5.96 -0.01
N VAL A 59 -6.40 -4.88 0.78
CA VAL A 59 -6.14 -4.95 2.22
C VAL A 59 -7.21 -5.79 2.96
N ILE A 60 -8.43 -5.85 2.43
CA ILE A 60 -9.52 -6.66 2.99
C ILE A 60 -9.47 -8.10 2.43
N VAL A 61 -9.27 -8.24 1.12
CA VAL A 61 -9.28 -9.54 0.45
C VAL A 61 -8.10 -10.42 0.90
N GLN A 62 -6.93 -9.85 1.14
CA GLN A 62 -5.73 -10.58 1.58
C GLN A 62 -5.94 -11.42 2.85
N PRO A 63 -6.36 -10.86 4.00
CA PRO A 63 -6.58 -11.65 5.21
C PRO A 63 -7.73 -12.64 5.03
N LEU A 64 -8.84 -12.26 4.40
CA LEU A 64 -9.99 -13.15 4.19
C LEU A 64 -9.60 -14.39 3.37
N SER A 65 -8.93 -14.18 2.24
CA SER A 65 -8.46 -15.28 1.40
C SER A 65 -7.32 -16.07 2.05
N GLY A 66 -6.43 -15.41 2.80
CA GLY A 66 -5.34 -16.04 3.54
C GLY A 66 -5.85 -17.01 4.62
N PHE A 67 -6.77 -16.55 5.49
CA PHE A 67 -7.39 -17.40 6.50
C PHE A 67 -8.19 -18.56 5.89
N TRP A 68 -8.89 -18.32 4.79
CA TRP A 68 -9.60 -19.38 4.09
C TRP A 68 -8.63 -20.45 3.55
N MET A 69 -7.50 -20.04 2.96
CA MET A 69 -6.48 -20.99 2.51
C MET A 69 -5.85 -21.77 3.68
N ILE A 70 -5.58 -21.12 4.82
CA ILE A 70 -5.05 -21.79 6.01
C ILE A 70 -6.02 -22.86 6.50
N HIS A 71 -7.31 -22.53 6.59
CA HIS A 71 -8.36 -23.45 6.98
C HIS A 71 -8.47 -24.66 6.03
N LEU A 72 -8.44 -24.43 4.71
CA LEU A 72 -8.52 -25.49 3.71
C LEU A 72 -7.27 -26.39 3.66
N ALA A 73 -6.09 -25.83 3.97
CA ALA A 73 -4.83 -26.57 3.95
C ALA A 73 -4.52 -27.28 5.29
N GLY A 74 -5.31 -27.02 6.34
CA GLY A 74 -5.12 -27.63 7.66
C GLY A 74 -3.87 -27.16 8.41
N TYR A 75 -3.31 -26.00 8.05
CA TYR A 75 -2.15 -25.47 8.77
C TYR A 75 -2.56 -24.96 10.17
N PRO A 76 -1.74 -25.23 11.21
CA PRO A 76 -1.97 -24.64 12.51
C PRO A 76 -1.75 -23.13 12.47
N LEU A 77 -2.70 -22.34 12.98
CA LEU A 77 -2.61 -20.87 13.01
C LEU A 77 -1.39 -20.35 13.78
N HIS A 78 -0.82 -21.17 14.67
CA HIS A 78 0.37 -20.85 15.44
C HIS A 78 1.69 -21.13 14.71
N SER A 79 1.66 -21.56 13.44
CA SER A 79 2.89 -21.70 12.66
C SER A 79 3.67 -20.38 12.65
N PRO A 80 5.00 -20.38 12.92
CA PRO A 80 5.79 -19.16 13.02
C PRO A 80 5.66 -18.25 11.79
N TRP A 81 5.68 -18.82 10.59
CA TRP A 81 5.52 -18.05 9.35
C TRP A 81 4.15 -17.38 9.23
N ILE A 82 3.08 -17.96 9.77
CA ILE A 82 1.72 -17.35 9.79
C ILE A 82 1.70 -16.18 10.76
N ILE A 83 2.20 -16.39 11.99
CA ILE A 83 2.24 -15.34 13.02
C ILE A 83 3.05 -14.14 12.52
N TRP A 84 4.26 -14.37 12.01
CA TRP A 84 5.10 -13.30 11.47
C TRP A 84 4.46 -12.61 10.27
N SER A 85 3.78 -13.36 9.39
CA SER A 85 3.07 -12.76 8.26
C SER A 85 1.94 -11.84 8.74
N LEU A 86 1.14 -12.28 9.71
CA LEU A 86 0.05 -11.48 10.27
C LEU A 86 0.58 -10.24 11.01
N ALA A 87 1.67 -10.37 11.78
CA ALA A 87 2.29 -9.27 12.49
C ALA A 87 2.86 -8.22 11.52
N LEU A 88 3.59 -8.65 10.49
CA LEU A 88 4.13 -7.76 9.46
C LEU A 88 3.02 -7.12 8.62
N TYR A 89 1.95 -7.87 8.34
CA TYR A 89 0.79 -7.35 7.64
C TYR A 89 0.07 -6.27 8.46
N ALA A 90 -0.13 -6.50 9.76
CA ALA A 90 -0.71 -5.52 10.67
C ALA A 90 0.18 -4.27 10.78
N LEU A 91 1.50 -4.45 10.87
CA LEU A 91 2.46 -3.35 10.85
C LEU A 91 2.36 -2.54 9.54
N ALA A 92 2.34 -3.22 8.39
CA ALA A 92 2.18 -2.57 7.10
C ALA A 92 0.86 -1.79 7.00
N GLY A 93 -0.26 -2.37 7.48
CA GLY A 93 -1.55 -1.70 7.57
C GLY A 93 -1.53 -0.47 8.50
N ALA A 94 -0.87 -0.58 9.65
CA ALA A 94 -0.72 0.52 10.61
C ALA A 94 0.15 1.67 10.05
N CYS A 95 1.15 1.36 9.23
CA CYS A 95 1.93 2.36 8.51
C CYS A 95 1.17 2.96 7.31
N TRP A 96 0.33 2.15 6.64
CA TRP A 96 -0.41 2.56 5.45
C TRP A 96 -1.58 3.50 5.75
N LEU A 97 -2.32 3.30 6.85
CA LEU A 97 -3.46 4.18 7.19
C LEU A 97 -3.05 5.67 7.32
N PRO A 98 -1.97 6.03 8.03
CA PRO A 98 -1.46 7.40 8.03
C PRO A 98 -0.98 7.85 6.64
N VAL A 99 -0.37 6.96 5.85
CA VAL A 99 0.08 7.25 4.47
C VAL A 99 -1.09 7.70 3.59
N VAL A 100 -2.24 7.01 3.65
CA VAL A 100 -3.46 7.42 2.92
C VAL A 100 -3.95 8.79 3.36
N TRP A 101 -3.97 9.04 4.66
CA TRP A 101 -4.36 10.35 5.19
C TRP A 101 -3.42 11.47 4.68
N LEU A 102 -2.11 11.22 4.68
CA LEU A 102 -1.10 12.15 4.17
C LEU A 102 -1.29 12.40 2.66
N GLN A 103 -1.56 11.36 1.87
CA GLN A 103 -1.82 11.48 0.43
C GLN A 103 -3.04 12.36 0.14
N LEU A 104 -4.15 12.18 0.88
CA LEU A 104 -5.34 13.00 0.71
C LEU A 104 -5.06 14.47 1.03
N ARG A 105 -4.33 14.75 2.13
CA ARG A 105 -3.94 16.11 2.50
C ARG A 105 -3.02 16.76 1.46
N MET A 106 -2.02 16.02 0.98
CA MET A 106 -1.10 16.49 -0.06
C MET A 106 -1.83 16.75 -1.38
N ARG A 107 -2.75 15.85 -1.78
CA ARG A 107 -3.61 16.02 -2.94
C ARG A 107 -4.39 17.33 -2.86
N ASP A 108 -5.07 17.57 -1.74
CA ASP A 108 -5.91 18.77 -1.61
C ASP A 108 -5.08 20.06 -1.68
N MET A 109 -3.89 20.08 -1.04
CA MET A 109 -2.95 21.20 -1.13
C MET A 109 -2.46 21.41 -2.58
N ALA A 110 -2.10 20.33 -3.28
CA ALA A 110 -1.62 20.41 -4.65
C ALA A 110 -2.71 20.87 -5.62
N GLN A 111 -3.95 20.42 -5.43
CA GLN A 111 -5.10 20.85 -6.23
C GLN A 111 -5.41 22.34 -6.04
N ILE A 112 -5.32 22.85 -4.81
CA ILE A 112 -5.51 24.28 -4.52
C ILE A 112 -4.40 25.10 -5.18
N ALA A 113 -3.13 24.72 -4.98
CA ALA A 113 -1.98 25.42 -5.56
C ALA A 113 -2.05 25.44 -7.10
N ALA A 114 -2.39 24.32 -7.73
CA ALA A 114 -2.55 24.22 -9.18
C ALA A 114 -3.67 25.10 -9.73
N ARG A 115 -4.79 25.25 -9.00
CA ARG A 115 -5.91 26.11 -9.41
C ARG A 115 -5.61 27.59 -9.23
N GLN A 116 -4.88 27.95 -8.19
CA GLN A 116 -4.56 29.34 -7.87
C GLN A 116 -3.30 29.85 -8.57
N GLY A 117 -2.53 28.97 -9.23
CA GLY A 117 -1.24 29.33 -9.81
C GLY A 117 -0.20 29.69 -8.76
N THR A 118 -0.35 29.16 -7.53
CA THR A 118 0.54 29.44 -6.41
C THR A 118 1.52 28.29 -6.17
N GLU A 119 2.59 28.57 -5.44
CA GLU A 119 3.54 27.54 -5.01
C GLU A 119 2.97 26.60 -3.95
N LEU A 120 3.54 25.40 -3.84
CA LEU A 120 3.15 24.44 -2.80
C LEU A 120 3.58 24.93 -1.41
N PRO A 121 2.68 24.88 -0.40
CA PRO A 121 3.00 25.37 0.94
C PRO A 121 4.09 24.52 1.60
N ALA A 122 4.91 25.12 2.47
CA ALA A 122 5.96 24.41 3.22
C ALA A 122 5.44 23.20 4.02
N ARG A 123 4.15 23.18 4.37
CA ARG A 123 3.49 22.03 5.00
C ARG A 123 3.46 20.80 4.08
N PHE A 124 3.24 20.98 2.77
CA PHE A 124 3.23 19.89 1.80
C PHE A 124 4.53 19.08 1.85
N TRP A 125 5.68 19.76 1.81
CA TRP A 125 7.00 19.13 1.83
C TRP A 125 7.30 18.41 3.15
N ARG A 126 6.76 18.88 4.28
CA ARG A 126 6.84 18.15 5.55
C ARG A 126 6.04 16.85 5.50
N LEU A 127 4.84 16.87 4.91
CA LEU A 127 4.01 15.67 4.76
C LEU A 127 4.63 14.67 3.78
N GLU A 128 5.26 15.13 2.70
CA GLU A 128 5.97 14.28 1.72
C GLU A 128 7.10 13.48 2.39
N LYS A 129 7.87 14.11 3.28
CA LYS A 129 8.94 13.43 4.02
C LYS A 129 8.38 12.35 4.94
N ILE A 130 7.34 12.65 5.72
CA ILE A 130 6.70 11.69 6.62
C ILE A 130 6.11 10.52 5.80
N TRP A 131 5.43 10.85 4.69
CA TRP A 131 4.86 9.87 3.77
C TRP A 131 5.94 8.93 3.21
N THR A 132 7.09 9.47 2.80
CA THR A 132 8.22 8.69 2.29
C THR A 132 8.78 7.76 3.37
N VAL A 133 8.99 8.27 4.59
CA VAL A 133 9.53 7.47 5.71
C VAL A 133 8.60 6.33 6.10
N LEU A 134 7.28 6.56 6.12
CA LEU A 134 6.29 5.52 6.42
C LEU A 134 6.16 4.48 5.31
N GLY A 135 6.48 4.84 4.05
CA GLY A 135 6.48 3.92 2.93
C GLY A 135 7.50 2.80 3.09
N PHE A 136 8.72 3.10 3.53
CA PHE A 136 9.79 2.11 3.69
C PHE A 136 9.42 0.89 4.57
N PRO A 137 8.96 1.05 5.83
CA PRO A 137 8.58 -0.08 6.66
C PRO A 137 7.34 -0.82 6.11
N ALA A 138 6.41 -0.13 5.47
CA ALA A 138 5.24 -0.76 4.86
C ALA A 138 5.64 -1.68 3.68
N PHE A 139 6.42 -1.19 2.73
CA PHE A 139 6.87 -1.99 1.59
C PHE A 139 7.85 -3.09 1.99
N GLY A 140 8.80 -2.78 2.88
CA GLY A 140 9.74 -3.76 3.42
C GLY A 140 9.01 -4.91 4.13
N GLY A 141 8.01 -4.59 4.96
CA GLY A 141 7.18 -5.59 5.62
C GLY A 141 6.43 -6.48 4.63
N LEU A 142 5.79 -5.89 3.60
CA LEU A 142 5.09 -6.67 2.57
C LEU A 142 6.03 -7.57 1.77
N LEU A 143 7.25 -7.14 1.44
CA LEU A 143 8.24 -8.00 0.77
C LEU A 143 8.59 -9.24 1.62
N VAL A 144 8.75 -9.06 2.93
CA VAL A 144 9.00 -10.18 3.85
C VAL A 144 7.77 -11.09 3.94
N VAL A 145 6.55 -10.54 3.97
CA VAL A 145 5.31 -11.34 3.92
C VAL A 145 5.24 -12.20 2.66
N TYR A 146 5.59 -11.64 1.49
CA TYR A 146 5.67 -12.41 0.25
C TYR A 146 6.65 -13.57 0.36
N TRP A 147 7.85 -13.31 0.90
CA TRP A 147 8.85 -14.35 1.11
C TRP A 147 8.35 -15.45 2.06
N LEU A 148 7.69 -15.08 3.17
CA LEU A 148 7.10 -16.03 4.13
C LEU A 148 6.01 -16.88 3.49
N MET A 149 5.13 -16.28 2.69
CA MET A 149 4.02 -16.99 2.03
C MET A 149 4.49 -17.97 0.95
N VAL A 150 5.63 -17.69 0.32
CA VAL A 150 6.25 -18.57 -0.68
C VAL A 150 7.04 -19.70 -0.01
N ASN A 151 7.94 -19.37 0.93
CA ASN A 151 8.88 -20.33 1.49
C ASN A 151 8.31 -21.15 2.65
N LYS A 152 7.32 -20.61 3.37
CA LYS A 152 6.66 -21.25 4.52
C LYS A 152 7.64 -21.99 5.44
N PRO A 153 8.66 -21.29 5.98
CA PRO A 153 9.63 -21.93 6.85
C PRO A 153 8.91 -22.55 8.06
N MET A 154 9.21 -23.83 8.32
CA MET A 154 8.59 -24.62 9.39
C MET A 154 9.04 -24.13 10.76
#